data_AF-A0A9Q2XFT9-F1
#
_entry.id   AF-A0A9Q2XFT9-F1
#
_cell.length_a   1.000
_cell.length_b   1.000
_cell.length_c   1.000
_cell.angle_alpha   90.00
_cell.angle_beta   90.00
_cell.angle_gamma   90.00
#
_symmetry.space_group_name_H-M   'P 1'
#
loop_
_entity.id
_entity.type
_entity.pdbx_description
1 polymer ?
#
loop_
_entity_poly.entity_id
_entity_poly.type
_entity_poly.pdbx_seq_one_letter_code
_entity_poly.pdbx_strand_id
1 'polypeptide(L)'
;MTEVALDTATPRTPSVIRQLLDKVGIAYREVLDHPQLPSDARVQAVLLDDEVGALMVLFPQSQLLDLSHLTEMTGRKLTAVPLERLEQMLKKHGLTILPAIPALTSSPCLYEERLLTPPALLIHSGHPGLLLEIQRNDFKQMLTKASAGHFGVLLSSIQPNLDRPADDRAEITQAVQAFTARRIQQRLESTIEIPPLAETAQRIIKLRVDPNATIHDITGVVETDPALAAQVVSWAASPYYASPGKIRSVEDAIVRVLGFDLVINLALGLALGKTLSLPKDHPQQTTPYWQQSIYTAAVIEGLTRAMPRAERPESGLTYLAGLLHNFGYLLLAHVFPPHFSLICRHLEVNPHLCHSYVEQHLLGISREQIGAWLMRFWDMPEELATALRFQHDPHYAGDHCAFPNLVCLAVRLLRARGIGSGPDECIPDELLERLNISREKAEDVVNKVLEAESLLRELASQFTPH
;
A
#
# COMPACT_ATOMS: atom_id res chain seq x y z
N MET A 1 -15.88 37.24 -13.89
CA MET A 1 -17.23 36.89 -13.41
C MET A 1 -17.75 35.71 -14.19
N THR A 2 -17.58 34.52 -13.61
CA THR A 2 -18.55 33.43 -13.63
C THR A 2 -18.07 32.49 -12.52
N GLU A 3 -18.54 32.78 -11.31
CA GLU A 3 -18.47 31.86 -10.19
C GLU A 3 -19.17 30.57 -10.61
N VAL A 4 -18.40 29.49 -10.73
CA VAL A 4 -18.97 28.15 -10.67
C VAL A 4 -19.35 27.95 -9.21
N ALA A 5 -20.63 28.16 -8.91
CA ALA A 5 -21.21 27.85 -7.63
C ALA A 5 -20.95 26.36 -7.33
N LEU A 6 -19.98 26.10 -6.45
CA LEU A 6 -19.85 24.84 -5.75
C LEU A 6 -21.13 24.68 -4.92
N ASP A 7 -21.96 23.73 -5.35
CA ASP A 7 -23.16 23.31 -4.65
C ASP A 7 -22.74 22.76 -3.27
N THR A 8 -22.71 23.64 -2.27
CA THR A 8 -22.39 23.35 -0.87
C THR A 8 -23.64 22.80 -0.18
N ALA A 9 -24.23 21.76 -0.76
CA ALA A 9 -25.26 21.01 -0.08
C ALA A 9 -24.63 20.32 1.14
N THR A 10 -25.06 20.69 2.34
CA THR A 10 -24.66 19.98 3.57
C THR A 10 -24.92 18.48 3.34
N PRO A 11 -23.91 17.60 3.47
CA PRO A 11 -24.10 16.18 3.22
C PRO A 11 -25.17 15.66 4.16
N ARG A 12 -26.19 15.01 3.61
CA ARG A 12 -27.33 14.45 4.36
C ARG A 12 -27.36 12.94 4.24
N THR A 13 -27.90 12.31 5.27
CA THR A 13 -28.09 10.86 5.30
C THR A 13 -28.98 10.39 4.14
N PRO A 14 -28.56 9.36 3.37
CA PRO A 14 -29.35 8.76 2.30
C PRO A 14 -30.75 8.34 2.78
N SER A 15 -31.76 8.48 1.93
CA SER A 15 -33.16 8.18 2.28
C SER A 15 -33.36 6.73 2.73
N VAL A 16 -32.65 5.78 2.11
CA VAL A 16 -32.69 4.35 2.47
C VAL A 16 -32.26 4.14 3.92
N ILE A 17 -31.18 4.81 4.35
CA ILE A 17 -30.66 4.69 5.72
C ILE A 17 -31.63 5.30 6.72
N ARG A 18 -32.21 6.47 6.40
CA ARG A 18 -33.25 7.09 7.23
C ARG A 18 -34.45 6.17 7.40
N GLN A 19 -34.97 5.61 6.32
CA GLN A 19 -36.09 4.67 6.35
C GLN A 19 -35.79 3.42 7.18
N LEU A 20 -34.56 2.89 7.09
CA LEU A 20 -34.15 1.73 7.88
C LEU A 20 -34.09 2.05 9.39
N LEU A 21 -33.51 3.19 9.76
CA LEU A 21 -33.41 3.62 11.16
C LEU A 21 -34.79 4.00 11.73
N ASP A 22 -35.61 4.73 10.97
CA ASP A 22 -36.99 5.10 11.35
C ASP A 22 -37.85 3.86 11.60
N LYS A 23 -37.74 2.84 10.75
CA LYS A 23 -38.47 1.57 10.88
C LYS A 23 -38.12 0.82 12.17
N VAL A 24 -36.90 0.99 12.68
CA VAL A 24 -36.42 0.37 13.92
C VAL A 24 -36.58 1.33 15.11
N GLY A 25 -36.97 2.59 14.88
CA GLY A 25 -37.17 3.60 15.92
C GLY A 25 -35.88 4.17 16.49
N ILE A 26 -34.80 4.18 15.70
CA ILE A 26 -33.45 4.57 16.14
C ILE A 26 -33.20 6.05 15.87
N ALA A 27 -32.94 6.81 16.92
CA ALA A 27 -32.49 8.19 16.82
C ALA A 27 -31.00 8.27 16.48
N TYR A 28 -30.59 9.28 15.71
CA TYR A 28 -29.19 9.52 15.37
C TYR A 28 -28.91 11.02 15.20
N ARG A 29 -27.64 11.40 15.34
CA ARG A 29 -27.13 12.73 14.97
C ARG A 29 -26.14 12.61 13.83
N GLU A 30 -26.27 13.47 12.82
CA GLU A 30 -25.28 13.58 11.75
C GLU A 30 -24.00 14.25 12.27
N VAL A 31 -22.84 13.66 11.99
CA VAL A 31 -21.52 14.15 12.39
C VAL A 31 -20.58 14.07 11.19
N LEU A 32 -19.85 15.15 10.91
CA LEU A 32 -18.83 15.13 9.86
C LEU A 32 -17.66 14.24 10.28
N ASP A 33 -17.19 13.41 9.36
CA ASP A 33 -16.04 12.55 9.61
C ASP A 33 -14.76 13.40 9.76
N HIS A 34 -14.03 13.21 10.85
CA HIS A 34 -12.74 13.86 11.06
C HIS A 34 -11.80 12.96 11.90
N PRO A 35 -10.47 13.09 11.74
CA PRO A 35 -9.50 12.19 12.38
C PRO A 35 -9.53 12.19 13.91
N GLN A 36 -9.96 13.29 14.54
CA GLN A 36 -10.02 13.41 16.01
C GLN A 36 -11.17 12.63 16.67
N LEU A 37 -12.06 12.00 15.88
CA LEU A 37 -13.14 11.19 16.44
C LEU A 37 -12.59 9.91 17.11
N PRO A 38 -13.18 9.48 18.24
CA PRO A 38 -12.73 8.30 18.97
C PRO A 38 -12.84 7.02 18.14
N SER A 39 -11.70 6.36 17.88
CA SER A 39 -11.61 5.15 17.04
C SER A 39 -12.25 3.91 17.67
N ASP A 40 -12.39 3.87 18.99
CA ASP A 40 -13.13 2.85 19.74
C ASP A 40 -14.65 2.99 19.62
N ALA A 41 -15.15 4.20 19.34
CA ALA A 41 -16.55 4.45 19.05
C ALA A 41 -16.92 4.25 17.57
N ARG A 42 -15.94 4.30 16.66
CA ARG A 42 -16.15 4.11 15.21
C ARG A 42 -16.35 2.64 14.88
N VAL A 43 -17.46 2.32 14.23
CA VAL A 43 -17.83 0.95 13.88
C VAL A 43 -17.40 0.64 12.45
N GLN A 44 -16.56 -0.37 12.30
CA GLN A 44 -16.26 -0.99 11.02
C GLN A 44 -17.31 -2.07 10.71
N ALA A 45 -17.73 -2.13 9.46
CA ALA A 45 -18.66 -3.12 8.95
C ALA A 45 -18.03 -3.83 7.75
N VAL A 46 -17.94 -5.14 7.82
CA VAL A 46 -17.38 -5.97 6.74
C VAL A 46 -18.37 -7.08 6.42
N LEU A 47 -18.61 -7.32 5.14
CA LEU A 47 -19.41 -8.44 4.68
C LEU A 47 -18.48 -9.56 4.24
N LEU A 48 -18.61 -10.72 4.89
CA LEU A 48 -17.86 -11.92 4.60
C LEU A 48 -18.78 -12.97 3.98
N ASP A 49 -18.24 -13.90 3.20
CA ASP A 49 -18.95 -15.10 2.76
C ASP A 49 -18.05 -16.34 2.69
N ASP A 50 -18.74 -17.47 2.57
CA ASP A 50 -18.22 -18.81 2.26
C ASP A 50 -19.37 -19.61 1.59
N GLU A 51 -19.19 -20.93 1.45
CA GLU A 51 -20.20 -21.85 0.89
C GLU A 51 -21.51 -21.95 1.71
N VAL A 52 -21.50 -21.57 2.99
CA VAL A 52 -22.68 -21.58 3.88
C VAL A 52 -23.52 -20.32 3.66
N GLY A 53 -22.87 -19.18 3.37
CA GLY A 53 -23.54 -17.93 3.01
C GLY A 53 -22.86 -16.67 3.53
N ALA A 54 -23.50 -15.52 3.39
CA ALA A 54 -22.93 -14.26 3.84
C ALA A 54 -23.06 -14.06 5.37
N LEU A 55 -22.07 -13.40 5.99
CA LEU A 55 -22.05 -12.97 7.39
C LEU A 55 -21.59 -11.52 7.46
N MET A 56 -22.38 -10.65 8.09
CA MET A 56 -21.95 -9.28 8.39
C MET A 56 -21.20 -9.26 9.72
N VAL A 57 -20.00 -8.69 9.73
CA VAL A 57 -19.17 -8.58 10.93
C VAL A 57 -18.98 -7.11 11.29
N LEU A 58 -19.24 -6.78 12.56
CA LEU A 58 -19.10 -5.44 13.11
C LEU A 58 -18.03 -5.41 14.20
N PHE A 59 -17.11 -4.45 14.15
CA PHE A 59 -16.05 -4.32 15.15
C PHE A 59 -15.56 -2.87 15.28
N PRO A 60 -14.91 -2.48 16.39
CA PRO A 60 -14.37 -1.13 16.55
C PRO A 60 -13.20 -0.86 15.61
N GLN A 61 -13.06 0.38 15.11
CA GLN A 61 -11.92 0.78 14.28
C GLN A 61 -10.58 0.70 15.04
N SER A 62 -10.60 0.76 16.37
CA SER A 62 -9.43 0.53 17.24
C SER A 62 -8.94 -0.92 17.27
N GLN A 63 -9.50 -1.80 16.44
CA GLN A 63 -9.15 -3.21 16.36
C GLN A 63 -8.85 -3.68 14.94
N LEU A 64 -8.07 -4.75 14.88
CA LEU A 64 -7.88 -5.60 13.71
C LEU A 64 -8.86 -6.78 13.80
N LEU A 65 -9.59 -7.03 12.72
CA LEU A 65 -10.42 -8.21 12.53
C LEU A 65 -9.55 -9.42 12.20
N ASP A 66 -9.48 -10.39 13.10
CA ASP A 66 -8.71 -11.62 12.92
C ASP A 66 -9.60 -12.74 12.34
N LEU A 67 -9.31 -13.15 11.11
CA LEU A 67 -10.07 -14.19 10.42
C LEU A 67 -9.85 -15.58 11.05
N SER A 68 -8.74 -15.79 11.74
CA SER A 68 -8.43 -17.05 12.43
C SER A 68 -9.32 -17.21 13.66
N HIS A 69 -9.44 -16.17 14.49
CA HIS A 69 -10.37 -16.16 15.63
C HIS A 69 -11.83 -16.30 15.17
N LEU A 70 -12.22 -15.63 14.08
CA LEU A 70 -13.53 -15.84 13.48
C LEU A 70 -13.77 -17.28 13.05
N THR A 71 -12.76 -17.92 12.44
CA THR A 71 -12.86 -19.32 11.99
C THR A 71 -13.00 -20.26 13.19
N GLU A 72 -12.22 -20.07 14.25
CA GLU A 72 -12.31 -20.86 15.48
C GLU A 72 -13.68 -20.74 16.15
N MET A 73 -14.23 -19.53 16.20
CA MET A 73 -15.51 -19.26 16.86
C MET A 73 -16.72 -19.73 16.05
N THR A 74 -16.67 -19.59 14.72
CA THR A 74 -17.82 -19.90 13.85
C THR A 74 -17.74 -21.28 13.20
N GLY A 75 -16.55 -21.90 13.18
CA GLY A 75 -16.26 -23.09 12.38
C GLY A 75 -16.25 -22.84 10.87
N ARG A 76 -16.27 -21.58 10.43
CA ARG A 76 -16.43 -21.16 9.04
C ARG A 76 -15.19 -20.45 8.53
N LYS A 77 -14.72 -20.83 7.34
CA LYS A 77 -13.59 -20.19 6.68
C LYS A 77 -14.07 -19.02 5.82
N LEU A 78 -14.33 -17.91 6.49
CA LEU A 78 -14.91 -16.71 5.89
C LEU A 78 -13.86 -15.88 5.14
N THR A 79 -14.25 -15.35 3.98
CA THR A 79 -13.45 -14.38 3.21
C THR A 79 -14.26 -13.13 2.89
N ALA A 80 -13.60 -12.01 2.59
CA ALA A 80 -14.30 -10.80 2.17
C ALA A 80 -15.13 -11.07 0.91
N VAL A 81 -16.39 -10.63 0.91
CA VAL A 81 -17.23 -10.68 -0.29
C VAL A 81 -16.51 -9.94 -1.43
N PRO A 82 -16.49 -10.49 -2.66
CA PRO A 82 -15.89 -9.81 -3.80
C PRO A 82 -16.36 -8.37 -3.96
N LEU A 83 -15.43 -7.43 -4.11
CA LEU A 83 -15.72 -5.99 -4.15
C LEU A 83 -16.80 -5.64 -5.18
N GLU A 84 -16.74 -6.20 -6.38
CA GLU A 84 -17.74 -5.94 -7.43
C GLU A 84 -19.17 -6.30 -6.97
N ARG A 85 -19.30 -7.41 -6.23
CA ARG A 85 -20.58 -7.86 -5.68
C ARG A 85 -21.03 -6.94 -4.54
N LEU A 86 -20.11 -6.48 -3.70
CA LEU A 86 -20.40 -5.50 -2.65
C LEU A 86 -20.86 -4.16 -3.25
N GLU A 87 -20.14 -3.63 -4.23
CA GLU A 87 -20.47 -2.39 -4.94
C GLU A 87 -21.82 -2.48 -5.64
N GLN A 88 -22.11 -3.59 -6.33
CA GLN A 88 -23.42 -3.82 -6.94
C GLN A 88 -24.54 -3.83 -5.89
N MET A 89 -24.32 -4.41 -4.72
CA MET A 89 -25.29 -4.42 -3.61
C MET A 89 -25.52 -3.01 -3.05
N LEU A 90 -24.45 -2.25 -2.82
CA LEU A 90 -24.52 -0.90 -2.28
C LEU A 90 -25.16 0.07 -3.28
N LYS A 91 -24.81 -0.04 -4.57
CA LYS A 91 -25.37 0.78 -5.65
C LYS A 91 -26.89 0.64 -5.79
N LYS A 92 -27.45 -0.55 -5.55
CA LYS A 92 -28.92 -0.76 -5.51
C LYS A 92 -29.62 0.10 -4.46
N HIS A 93 -28.91 0.48 -3.40
CA HIS A 93 -29.39 1.32 -2.31
C HIS A 93 -28.88 2.77 -2.40
N GLY A 94 -28.16 3.12 -3.47
CA GLY A 94 -27.53 4.43 -3.62
C GLY A 94 -26.38 4.69 -2.64
N LEU A 95 -25.75 3.64 -2.11
CA LEU A 95 -24.65 3.73 -1.15
C LEU A 95 -23.31 3.45 -1.82
N THR A 96 -22.24 3.97 -1.22
CA THR A 96 -20.84 3.73 -1.64
C THR A 96 -20.02 3.04 -0.57
N ILE A 97 -20.43 3.15 0.70
CA ILE A 97 -19.80 2.51 1.86
C ILE A 97 -20.84 1.62 2.54
N LEU A 98 -20.42 0.46 3.05
CA LEU A 98 -21.27 -0.41 3.86
C LEU A 98 -21.45 0.20 5.26
N PRO A 99 -22.66 0.67 5.64
CA PRO A 99 -22.92 1.15 6.98
C PRO A 99 -23.09 -0.02 7.95
N ALA A 100 -22.81 0.20 9.24
CA ALA A 100 -23.00 -0.79 10.30
C ALA A 100 -24.49 -0.92 10.71
N ILE A 101 -25.35 -1.26 9.74
CA ILE A 101 -26.79 -1.44 9.92
C ILE A 101 -27.15 -2.87 9.48
N PRO A 102 -27.31 -3.81 10.42
CA PRO A 102 -27.61 -5.21 10.09
C PRO A 102 -28.85 -5.40 9.22
N ALA A 103 -29.87 -4.55 9.36
CA ALA A 103 -31.09 -4.62 8.57
C ALA A 103 -30.89 -4.34 7.06
N LEU A 104 -29.73 -3.81 6.64
CA LEU A 104 -29.41 -3.53 5.25
C LEU A 104 -29.08 -4.81 4.47
N THR A 105 -28.32 -5.72 5.09
CA THR A 105 -27.92 -6.99 4.48
C THR A 105 -28.71 -8.08 5.19
N SER A 106 -29.64 -8.76 4.52
CA SER A 106 -30.46 -9.84 5.12
C SER A 106 -29.65 -11.06 5.66
N SER A 107 -28.33 -10.92 5.77
CA SER A 107 -27.36 -11.83 6.34
C SER A 107 -27.40 -11.83 7.87
N PRO A 108 -27.04 -12.95 8.52
CA PRO A 108 -26.70 -12.96 9.93
C PRO A 108 -25.63 -11.91 10.26
N CYS A 109 -25.66 -11.39 11.48
CA CYS A 109 -24.71 -10.40 11.95
C CYS A 109 -24.00 -10.91 13.20
N LEU A 110 -22.69 -10.73 13.22
CA LEU A 110 -21.80 -10.98 14.34
C LEU A 110 -21.13 -9.66 14.72
N TYR A 111 -21.08 -9.33 16.00
CA TYR A 111 -20.44 -8.10 16.47
C TYR A 111 -19.46 -8.36 17.61
N GLU A 112 -18.40 -7.56 17.65
CA GLU A 112 -17.45 -7.58 18.76
C GLU A 112 -18.08 -6.90 19.99
N GLU A 113 -18.06 -7.57 21.13
CA GLU A 113 -18.72 -7.10 22.36
C GLU A 113 -18.23 -5.72 22.82
N ARG A 114 -16.95 -5.42 22.56
CA ARG A 114 -16.34 -4.13 22.94
C ARG A 114 -17.00 -2.92 22.29
N LEU A 115 -17.75 -3.08 21.19
CA LEU A 115 -18.58 -2.02 20.61
C LEU A 115 -19.58 -1.42 21.61
N LEU A 116 -19.98 -2.18 22.63
CA LEU A 116 -20.92 -1.71 23.66
C LEU A 116 -20.22 -1.03 24.85
N THR A 117 -18.91 -0.75 24.76
CA THR A 117 -18.14 -0.04 25.78
C THR A 117 -18.29 1.49 25.73
N PRO A 118 -18.23 2.17 24.57
CA PRO A 118 -18.42 3.62 24.48
C PRO A 118 -19.90 4.04 24.64
N PRO A 119 -20.20 5.24 25.16
CA PRO A 119 -21.58 5.70 25.40
C PRO A 119 -22.37 5.95 24.10
N ALA A 120 -21.69 6.32 23.02
CA ALA A 120 -22.23 6.48 21.69
C ALA A 120 -21.29 5.83 20.67
N LEU A 121 -21.85 5.41 19.55
CA LEU A 121 -21.14 4.80 18.43
C LEU A 121 -21.29 5.66 17.18
N LEU A 122 -20.29 5.61 16.32
CA LEU A 122 -20.21 6.33 15.06
C LEU A 122 -20.23 5.32 13.92
N ILE A 123 -21.31 5.32 13.13
CA ILE A 123 -21.46 4.44 11.96
C ILE A 123 -21.44 5.26 10.67
N HIS A 124 -20.97 4.70 9.55
CA HIS A 124 -21.04 5.39 8.28
C HIS A 124 -22.49 5.64 7.84
N SER A 125 -22.75 6.81 7.26
CA SER A 125 -24.05 7.13 6.63
C SER A 125 -24.26 6.40 5.28
N GLY A 126 -23.22 5.72 4.77
CA GLY A 126 -23.19 5.10 3.44
C GLY A 126 -22.52 5.95 2.36
N HIS A 127 -22.17 7.20 2.69
CA HIS A 127 -21.30 8.06 1.89
C HIS A 127 -20.04 8.48 2.66
N PRO A 128 -18.92 8.78 1.97
CA PRO A 128 -17.73 9.33 2.59
C PRO A 128 -18.02 10.67 3.30
N GLY A 129 -17.29 10.97 4.37
CA GLY A 129 -17.33 12.27 5.03
C GLY A 129 -18.50 12.52 6.00
N LEU A 130 -19.48 11.62 6.07
CA LEU A 130 -20.63 11.75 6.98
C LEU A 130 -20.86 10.47 7.80
N LEU A 131 -20.86 10.62 9.12
CA LEU A 131 -21.12 9.59 10.12
C LEU A 131 -22.45 9.87 10.85
N LEU A 132 -23.01 8.82 11.43
CA LEU A 132 -24.20 8.86 12.29
C LEU A 132 -23.78 8.48 13.70
N GLU A 133 -23.95 9.41 14.64
CA GLU A 133 -23.79 9.16 16.07
C GLU A 133 -25.08 8.55 16.62
N ILE A 134 -24.98 7.34 17.16
CA ILE A 134 -26.08 6.56 17.71
C ILE A 134 -25.76 6.24 19.17
N GLN A 135 -26.71 6.43 20.08
CA GLN A 135 -26.51 6.09 21.49
C GLN A 135 -26.39 4.57 21.66
N ARG A 136 -25.57 4.11 22.61
CA ARG A 136 -25.31 2.69 22.85
C ARG A 136 -26.57 1.85 22.97
N ASN A 137 -27.58 2.35 23.68
CA ASN A 137 -28.84 1.63 23.90
C ASN A 137 -29.61 1.42 22.59
N ASP A 138 -29.62 2.43 21.73
CA ASP A 138 -30.27 2.37 20.43
C ASP A 138 -29.49 1.44 19.48
N PHE A 139 -28.16 1.53 19.48
CA PHE A 139 -27.32 0.60 18.72
C PHE A 139 -27.52 -0.85 19.18
N LYS A 140 -27.66 -1.09 20.48
CA LYS A 140 -27.97 -2.42 21.02
C LYS A 140 -29.32 -2.95 20.54
N GLN A 141 -30.33 -2.09 20.36
CA GLN A 141 -31.61 -2.49 19.77
C GLN A 141 -31.43 -2.96 18.31
N MET A 142 -30.56 -2.32 17.53
CA MET A 142 -30.23 -2.77 16.17
C MET A 142 -29.58 -4.16 16.12
N LEU A 143 -28.92 -4.57 17.20
CA LEU A 143 -28.22 -5.86 17.33
C LEU A 143 -29.08 -7.00 17.91
N THR A 144 -30.40 -6.81 18.09
CA THR A 144 -31.26 -7.81 18.77
C THR A 144 -31.22 -9.22 18.14
N LYS A 145 -30.97 -9.32 16.83
CA LYS A 145 -30.81 -10.60 16.11
C LYS A 145 -29.36 -10.98 15.82
N ALA A 146 -28.41 -10.14 16.22
CA ALA A 146 -26.99 -10.36 16.01
C ALA A 146 -26.39 -11.18 17.16
N SER A 147 -25.35 -11.95 16.86
CA SER A 147 -24.58 -12.68 17.86
C SER A 147 -23.39 -11.83 18.32
N ALA A 148 -23.05 -11.92 19.60
CA ALA A 148 -21.85 -11.31 20.15
C ALA A 148 -20.66 -12.27 20.04
N GLY A 149 -19.44 -11.75 19.97
CA GLY A 149 -18.23 -12.56 20.00
C GLY A 149 -16.97 -11.75 20.32
N HIS A 150 -15.85 -12.46 20.42
CA HIS A 150 -14.51 -11.89 20.58
C HIS A 150 -13.60 -12.40 19.47
N PHE A 151 -13.27 -11.53 18.54
CA PHE A 151 -12.48 -11.86 17.35
C PHE A 151 -11.61 -10.68 16.90
N GLY A 152 -11.79 -9.51 17.50
CA GLY A 152 -10.94 -8.35 17.26
C GLY A 152 -9.70 -8.33 18.15
N VAL A 153 -8.55 -7.97 17.57
CA VAL A 153 -7.28 -7.74 18.26
C VAL A 153 -7.08 -6.24 18.45
N LEU A 154 -6.69 -5.80 19.65
CA LEU A 154 -6.47 -4.37 19.90
C LEU A 154 -5.25 -3.88 19.13
N LEU A 155 -5.40 -2.78 18.38
CA LEU A 155 -4.25 -2.19 17.68
C LEU A 155 -3.15 -1.75 18.63
N SER A 156 -3.48 -1.33 19.86
CA SER A 156 -2.48 -0.99 20.89
C SER A 156 -1.63 -2.17 21.36
N SER A 157 -2.07 -3.41 21.10
CA SER A 157 -1.30 -4.63 21.39
C SER A 157 -0.39 -5.05 20.24
N ILE A 158 -0.61 -4.50 19.04
CA ILE A 158 0.23 -4.73 17.87
C ILE A 158 1.24 -3.59 17.80
N GLN A 159 2.52 -3.91 17.85
CA GLN A 159 3.60 -2.91 17.80
C GLN A 159 4.44 -3.11 16.54
N PRO A 160 4.05 -2.52 15.40
CA PRO A 160 4.91 -2.52 14.22
C PRO A 160 6.28 -1.93 14.55
N ASN A 161 7.35 -2.57 14.09
CA ASN A 161 8.70 -2.07 14.28
C ASN A 161 9.01 -0.96 13.26
N LEU A 162 8.60 0.26 13.56
CA LEU A 162 8.85 1.43 12.70
C LEU A 162 10.19 2.13 13.01
N ASP A 163 10.62 2.10 14.27
CA ASP A 163 11.70 2.93 14.81
C ASP A 163 12.85 2.14 15.46
N ARG A 164 12.81 0.80 15.45
CA ARG A 164 13.82 -0.08 16.07
C ARG A 164 14.55 -0.95 15.03
N PRO A 165 15.34 -0.35 14.11
CA PRO A 165 16.04 -1.09 13.06
C PRO A 165 17.06 -2.11 13.60
N ALA A 166 17.54 -1.93 14.84
CA ALA A 166 18.47 -2.86 15.49
C ALA A 166 17.82 -4.23 15.77
N ASP A 167 16.50 -4.28 15.94
CA ASP A 167 15.76 -5.50 16.24
C ASP A 167 15.43 -6.30 14.98
N ASP A 168 15.49 -5.67 13.79
CA ASP A 168 15.07 -6.25 12.50
C ASP A 168 15.66 -7.65 12.27
N ARG A 169 16.97 -7.81 12.51
CA ARG A 169 17.63 -9.11 12.28
C ARG A 169 17.07 -10.21 13.19
N ALA A 170 16.81 -9.89 14.45
CA ALA A 170 16.29 -10.85 15.42
C ALA A 170 14.83 -11.20 15.10
N GLU A 171 14.00 -10.20 14.83
CA GLU A 171 12.58 -10.36 14.49
C GLU A 171 12.41 -11.15 13.18
N ILE A 172 13.16 -10.82 12.12
CA ILE A 172 13.12 -11.57 10.85
C ILE A 172 13.55 -13.02 11.06
N THR A 173 14.62 -13.25 11.85
CA THR A 173 15.07 -14.60 12.17
C THR A 173 13.98 -15.38 12.90
N GLN A 174 13.31 -14.78 13.88
CA GLN A 174 12.22 -15.39 14.63
C GLN A 174 11.02 -15.71 13.74
N ALA A 175 10.63 -14.79 12.85
CA ALA A 175 9.54 -15.01 11.91
C ALA A 175 9.82 -16.20 10.97
N VAL A 176 11.02 -16.25 10.40
CA VAL A 176 11.44 -17.36 9.53
C VAL A 176 11.42 -18.69 10.29
N GLN A 177 11.86 -18.70 11.55
CA GLN A 177 11.84 -19.87 12.42
C GLN A 177 10.42 -20.37 12.73
N ALA A 178 9.51 -19.45 13.02
CA ALA A 178 8.15 -19.77 13.41
C ALA A 178 7.31 -20.26 12.23
N PHE A 179 7.50 -19.68 11.04
CA PHE A 179 6.56 -19.80 9.93
C PHE A 179 7.10 -20.55 8.71
N THR A 180 8.34 -21.02 8.75
CA THR A 180 8.90 -21.85 7.68
C THR A 180 9.41 -23.17 8.24
N ALA A 181 9.22 -24.26 7.50
CA ALA A 181 9.77 -25.58 7.86
C ALA A 181 11.31 -25.66 7.64
N ARG A 182 11.97 -24.52 7.48
CA ARG A 182 13.35 -24.43 7.03
C ARG A 182 14.29 -24.64 8.20
N ARG A 183 15.33 -25.43 7.97
CA ARG A 183 16.36 -25.65 8.99
C ARG A 183 17.12 -24.35 9.20
N ILE A 184 17.11 -23.85 10.43
CA ILE A 184 17.89 -22.68 10.82
C ILE A 184 19.36 -22.97 10.53
N GLN A 185 19.93 -22.19 9.62
CA GLN A 185 21.37 -22.19 9.38
C GLN A 185 22.02 -21.07 10.22
N GLN A 186 23.35 -21.09 10.33
CA GLN A 186 24.09 -20.06 11.09
C GLN A 186 23.90 -18.63 10.54
N ARG A 187 23.43 -18.52 9.29
CA ARG A 187 23.22 -17.28 8.55
C ARG A 187 21.74 -17.17 8.13
N LEU A 188 21.17 -15.98 8.31
CA LEU A 188 19.78 -15.70 7.98
C LEU A 188 19.56 -15.85 6.47
N GLU A 189 20.53 -15.34 5.70
CA GLU A 189 20.60 -15.46 4.24
C GLU A 189 20.43 -16.91 3.74
N SER A 190 21.13 -17.86 4.39
CA SER A 190 21.09 -19.27 4.03
C SER A 190 19.82 -19.99 4.49
N THR A 191 19.06 -19.38 5.40
CA THR A 191 17.77 -19.88 5.88
C THR A 191 16.62 -19.36 5.01
N ILE A 192 16.74 -18.15 4.47
CA ILE A 192 15.72 -17.51 3.63
C ILE A 192 15.80 -18.00 2.15
N GLU A 193 16.80 -18.81 1.79
CA GLU A 193 16.99 -19.36 0.42
C GLU A 193 16.71 -18.30 -0.65
N ILE A 194 17.23 -17.08 -0.44
CA ILE A 194 17.01 -15.99 -1.38
C ILE A 194 17.54 -16.43 -2.73
N PRO A 195 16.77 -16.29 -3.83
CA PRO A 195 17.28 -16.60 -5.14
C PRO A 195 18.55 -15.80 -5.40
N PRO A 196 19.63 -16.43 -5.89
CA PRO A 196 20.87 -15.73 -6.12
C PRO A 196 20.63 -14.57 -7.07
N LEU A 197 21.17 -13.40 -6.72
CA LEU A 197 21.05 -12.21 -7.53
C LEU A 197 21.64 -12.47 -8.92
N ALA A 198 20.85 -12.26 -9.98
CA ALA A 198 21.30 -12.49 -11.35
C ALA A 198 22.59 -11.71 -11.66
N GLU A 199 23.51 -12.29 -12.44
CA GLU A 199 24.79 -11.66 -12.76
C GLU A 199 24.62 -10.26 -13.41
N THR A 200 23.60 -10.12 -14.27
CA THR A 200 23.21 -8.83 -14.86
C THR A 200 22.86 -7.80 -13.79
N ALA A 201 22.08 -8.16 -12.76
CA ALA A 201 21.75 -7.26 -11.66
C ALA A 201 23.00 -6.86 -10.86
N GLN A 202 23.88 -7.82 -10.53
CA GLN A 202 25.13 -7.54 -9.82
C GLN A 202 26.02 -6.54 -10.59
N ARG A 203 26.11 -6.70 -11.92
CA ARG A 203 26.87 -5.78 -12.78
C ARG A 203 26.23 -4.39 -12.78
N ILE A 204 24.90 -4.29 -12.89
CA ILE A 204 24.19 -3.00 -12.86
C ILE A 204 24.37 -2.29 -11.50
N ILE A 205 24.29 -3.03 -10.39
CA ILE A 205 24.52 -2.48 -9.04
C ILE A 205 25.94 -1.93 -8.92
N LYS A 206 26.95 -2.66 -9.42
CA LYS A 206 28.34 -2.16 -9.45
C LYS A 206 28.49 -0.88 -10.25
N LEU A 207 27.85 -0.79 -11.42
CA LEU A 207 27.84 0.44 -12.22
C LEU A 207 27.14 1.58 -11.49
N ARG A 208 26.11 1.27 -10.70
CA ARG A 208 25.35 2.28 -9.96
C ARG A 208 26.15 2.96 -8.86
N VAL A 209 27.02 2.20 -8.20
CA VAL A 209 27.86 2.71 -7.10
C VAL A 209 29.22 3.23 -7.58
N ASP A 210 29.56 3.07 -8.86
CA ASP A 210 30.81 3.55 -9.43
C ASP A 210 30.64 4.98 -9.99
N PRO A 211 31.27 6.01 -9.38
CA PRO A 211 31.18 7.38 -9.86
C PRO A 211 31.85 7.61 -11.23
N ASN A 212 32.61 6.64 -11.73
CA ASN A 212 33.29 6.71 -13.02
C ASN A 212 32.59 5.89 -14.10
N ALA A 213 31.44 5.27 -13.80
CA ALA A 213 30.71 4.48 -14.78
C ALA A 213 30.26 5.34 -15.97
N THR A 214 30.45 4.81 -17.17
CA THR A 214 30.15 5.49 -18.43
C THR A 214 28.96 4.87 -19.13
N ILE A 215 28.40 5.60 -20.10
CA ILE A 215 27.32 5.09 -20.97
C ILE A 215 27.74 3.80 -21.69
N HIS A 216 29.02 3.66 -22.07
CA HIS A 216 29.52 2.46 -22.71
C HIS A 216 29.47 1.24 -21.78
N ASP A 217 29.70 1.42 -20.48
CA ASP A 217 29.69 0.33 -19.52
C ASP A 217 28.29 -0.24 -19.34
N ILE A 218 27.27 0.62 -19.19
CA ILE A 218 25.87 0.17 -19.10
C ILE A 218 25.38 -0.40 -20.44
N THR A 219 25.78 0.19 -21.57
CA THR A 219 25.44 -0.34 -22.89
C THR A 219 25.98 -1.77 -23.04
N GLY A 220 27.23 -1.99 -22.65
CA GLY A 220 27.85 -3.31 -22.68
C GLY A 220 27.14 -4.35 -21.79
N VAL A 221 26.63 -3.94 -20.63
CA VAL A 221 25.82 -4.83 -19.78
C VAL A 221 24.46 -5.11 -20.41
N VAL A 222 23.76 -4.10 -20.92
CA VAL A 222 22.45 -4.24 -21.54
C VAL A 222 22.52 -5.12 -22.80
N GLU A 223 23.53 -4.94 -23.64
CA GLU A 223 23.72 -5.73 -24.87
C GLU A 223 24.04 -7.20 -24.60
N THR A 224 24.49 -7.56 -23.40
CA THR A 224 24.70 -8.97 -23.03
C THR A 224 23.42 -9.74 -22.72
N ASP A 225 22.30 -9.04 -22.43
CA ASP A 225 20.97 -9.63 -22.24
C ASP A 225 20.03 -9.15 -23.36
N PRO A 226 19.80 -9.97 -24.41
CA PRO A 226 18.95 -9.59 -25.55
C PRO A 226 17.53 -9.15 -25.16
N ALA A 227 16.97 -9.70 -24.08
CA ALA A 227 15.65 -9.32 -23.60
C ALA A 227 15.69 -7.92 -22.97
N LEU A 228 16.73 -7.63 -22.19
CA LEU A 228 16.94 -6.29 -21.62
C LEU A 228 17.22 -5.25 -22.71
N ALA A 229 18.05 -5.57 -23.70
CA ALA A 229 18.33 -4.70 -24.84
C ALA A 229 17.05 -4.36 -25.64
N ALA A 230 16.21 -5.36 -25.93
CA ALA A 230 14.92 -5.15 -26.57
C ALA A 230 14.02 -4.24 -25.73
N GLN A 231 14.02 -4.41 -24.40
CA GLN A 231 13.21 -3.59 -23.50
C GLN A 231 13.67 -2.13 -23.46
N VAL A 232 14.98 -1.88 -23.40
CA VAL A 232 15.55 -0.52 -23.43
C VAL A 232 15.17 0.21 -24.71
N VAL A 233 15.24 -0.47 -25.86
CA VAL A 233 14.81 0.09 -27.14
C VAL A 233 13.30 0.34 -27.15
N SER A 234 12.50 -0.58 -26.61
CA SER A 234 11.04 -0.43 -26.47
C SER A 234 10.66 0.76 -25.60
N TRP A 235 11.32 0.96 -24.45
CA TRP A 235 11.12 2.13 -23.60
C TRP A 235 11.43 3.43 -24.34
N ALA A 236 12.60 3.54 -24.98
CA ALA A 236 12.97 4.74 -25.72
C ALA A 236 12.03 5.03 -26.90
N ALA A 237 11.44 3.98 -27.51
CA ALA A 237 10.45 4.13 -28.57
C ALA A 237 9.03 4.44 -28.06
N SER A 238 8.77 4.32 -26.76
CA SER A 238 7.43 4.52 -26.20
C SER A 238 6.98 5.98 -26.30
N PRO A 239 5.67 6.24 -26.45
CA PRO A 239 5.15 7.60 -26.54
C PRO A 239 5.41 8.43 -25.28
N TYR A 240 5.62 7.78 -24.13
CA TYR A 240 5.96 8.43 -22.85
C TYR A 240 7.22 9.30 -22.94
N TYR A 241 8.26 8.82 -23.61
CA TYR A 241 9.54 9.54 -23.73
C TYR A 241 9.65 10.38 -25.01
N ALA A 242 8.60 10.40 -25.84
CA ALA A 242 8.48 11.27 -27.01
C ALA A 242 9.74 11.33 -27.92
N SER A 243 10.36 10.17 -28.21
CA SER A 243 11.63 10.14 -28.97
C SER A 243 11.52 10.79 -30.36
N PRO A 244 12.39 11.76 -30.70
CA PRO A 244 12.43 12.33 -32.04
C PRO A 244 13.09 11.36 -33.03
N GLY A 245 12.28 10.60 -33.77
CA GLY A 245 12.74 9.70 -34.83
C GLY A 245 13.02 8.25 -34.37
N LYS A 246 13.37 7.37 -35.33
CA LYS A 246 13.57 5.93 -35.09
C LYS A 246 14.83 5.67 -34.26
N ILE A 247 14.70 4.91 -33.17
CA ILE A 247 15.81 4.39 -32.37
C ILE A 247 16.62 3.39 -33.20
N ARG A 248 17.96 3.54 -33.25
CA ARG A 248 18.83 2.72 -34.10
C ARG A 248 19.67 1.69 -33.35
N SER A 249 19.94 1.91 -32.07
CA SER A 249 20.74 1.03 -31.21
C SER A 249 20.37 1.23 -29.74
N VAL A 250 20.86 0.35 -28.86
CA VAL A 250 20.76 0.51 -27.41
C VAL A 250 21.47 1.79 -26.97
N GLU A 251 22.68 2.04 -27.47
CA GLU A 251 23.40 3.28 -27.19
C GLU A 251 22.61 4.54 -27.60
N ASP A 252 21.97 4.54 -28.77
CA ASP A 252 21.10 5.64 -29.23
C ASP A 252 19.89 5.84 -28.30
N ALA A 253 19.29 4.74 -27.82
CA ALA A 253 18.20 4.79 -26.84
C ALA A 253 18.63 5.47 -25.52
N ILE A 254 19.82 5.12 -25.03
CA ILE A 254 20.37 5.62 -23.76
C ILE A 254 20.78 7.09 -23.92
N VAL A 255 21.57 7.43 -24.94
CA VAL A 255 22.14 8.78 -25.09
C VAL A 255 21.07 9.82 -25.45
N ARG A 256 20.15 9.48 -26.36
CA ARG A 256 19.24 10.46 -26.96
C ARG A 256 17.91 10.59 -26.24
N VAL A 257 17.48 9.57 -25.50
CA VAL A 257 16.10 9.49 -24.98
C VAL A 257 16.06 9.27 -23.48
N LEU A 258 16.61 8.16 -22.99
CA LEU A 258 16.37 7.73 -21.61
C LEU A 258 17.35 8.33 -20.62
N GLY A 259 18.62 8.46 -21.01
CA GLY A 259 19.72 8.80 -20.11
C GLY A 259 20.25 7.60 -19.32
N PHE A 260 21.44 7.77 -18.76
CA PHE A 260 22.19 6.75 -18.03
C PHE A 260 21.44 6.25 -16.77
N ASP A 261 21.04 7.17 -15.89
CA ASP A 261 20.42 6.84 -14.59
C ASP A 261 19.11 6.06 -14.75
N LEU A 262 18.26 6.51 -15.68
CA LEU A 262 16.96 5.88 -15.90
C LEU A 262 17.12 4.46 -16.44
N VAL A 263 18.05 4.24 -17.36
CA VAL A 263 18.33 2.90 -17.91
C VAL A 263 18.86 1.99 -16.82
N ILE A 264 19.79 2.47 -15.97
CA ILE A 264 20.25 1.70 -14.82
C ILE A 264 19.08 1.32 -13.91
N ASN A 265 18.22 2.27 -13.58
CA ASN A 265 17.11 2.03 -12.65
C ASN A 265 16.10 1.03 -13.20
N LEU A 266 15.67 1.19 -14.46
CA LEU A 266 14.71 0.29 -15.08
C LEU A 266 15.32 -1.10 -15.31
N ALA A 267 16.58 -1.17 -15.76
CA ALA A 267 17.29 -2.42 -15.95
C ALA A 267 17.47 -3.18 -14.63
N LEU A 268 17.82 -2.46 -13.55
CA LEU A 268 17.92 -3.03 -12.22
C LEU A 268 16.55 -3.53 -11.73
N GLY A 269 15.51 -2.71 -11.85
CA GLY A 269 14.14 -3.10 -11.51
C GLY A 269 13.70 -4.39 -12.20
N LEU A 270 13.95 -4.52 -13.51
CA LEU A 270 13.67 -5.74 -14.26
C LEU A 270 14.49 -6.94 -13.77
N ALA A 271 15.81 -6.75 -13.58
CA ALA A 271 16.68 -7.85 -13.18
C ALA A 271 16.33 -8.38 -11.79
N LEU A 272 15.96 -7.48 -10.87
CA LEU A 272 15.43 -7.85 -9.55
C LEU A 272 14.03 -8.49 -9.66
N GLY A 273 13.17 -7.99 -10.55
CA GLY A 273 11.86 -8.58 -10.85
C GLY A 273 11.92 -10.00 -11.46
N LYS A 274 13.00 -10.33 -12.19
CA LYS A 274 13.27 -11.71 -12.64
C LYS A 274 13.68 -12.63 -11.50
N THR A 275 14.24 -12.06 -10.42
CA THR A 275 14.74 -12.81 -9.24
C THR A 275 13.59 -13.21 -8.32
N LEU A 276 12.59 -12.33 -8.12
CA LEU A 276 11.37 -12.62 -7.36
C LEU A 276 10.12 -12.48 -8.24
N SER A 277 9.41 -13.58 -8.45
CA SER A 277 8.17 -13.59 -9.23
C SER A 277 7.05 -12.80 -8.54
N LEU A 278 6.13 -12.27 -9.35
CA LEU A 278 4.89 -11.68 -8.82
C LEU A 278 4.10 -12.74 -8.03
N PRO A 279 3.52 -12.37 -6.87
CA PRO A 279 2.73 -13.29 -6.08
C PRO A 279 1.50 -13.78 -6.84
N LYS A 280 1.11 -15.04 -6.60
CA LYS A 280 -0.10 -15.63 -7.21
C LYS A 280 -1.40 -15.12 -6.59
N ASP A 281 -1.33 -14.65 -5.35
CA ASP A 281 -2.45 -14.10 -4.59
C ASP A 281 -2.20 -12.60 -4.38
N HIS A 282 -3.27 -11.83 -4.22
CA HIS A 282 -3.20 -10.41 -3.93
C HIS A 282 -4.51 -9.97 -3.26
N PRO A 283 -4.50 -8.87 -2.49
CA PRO A 283 -5.73 -8.27 -2.00
C PRO A 283 -6.65 -7.87 -3.16
N GLN A 284 -7.97 -7.93 -2.95
CA GLN A 284 -8.96 -7.50 -3.96
C GLN A 284 -8.77 -6.04 -4.42
N GLN A 285 -8.46 -5.13 -3.50
CA GLN A 285 -8.19 -3.73 -3.80
C GLN A 285 -6.69 -3.44 -3.66
N THR A 286 -5.95 -3.62 -4.75
CA THR A 286 -4.57 -3.15 -4.82
C THR A 286 -4.26 -2.60 -6.20
N THR A 287 -3.43 -1.56 -6.24
CA THR A 287 -2.76 -1.21 -7.51
C THR A 287 -1.81 -2.35 -7.88
N PRO A 288 -1.74 -2.76 -9.16
CA PRO A 288 -0.75 -3.72 -9.62
C PRO A 288 0.67 -3.32 -9.19
N TYR A 289 1.48 -4.30 -8.77
CA TYR A 289 2.78 -4.04 -8.14
C TYR A 289 3.69 -3.11 -8.95
N TRP A 290 3.91 -3.42 -10.23
CA TRP A 290 4.78 -2.59 -11.09
C TRP A 290 4.17 -1.25 -11.43
N GLN A 291 2.84 -1.16 -11.51
CA GLN A 291 2.15 0.12 -11.71
C GLN A 291 2.38 1.04 -10.52
N GLN A 292 2.21 0.54 -9.29
CA GLN A 292 2.50 1.31 -8.07
C GLN A 292 3.98 1.73 -8.01
N SER A 293 4.89 0.82 -8.35
CA SER A 293 6.33 1.07 -8.34
C SER A 293 6.73 2.17 -9.32
N ILE A 294 6.24 2.11 -10.56
CA ILE A 294 6.53 3.10 -11.60
C ILE A 294 5.91 4.46 -11.27
N TYR A 295 4.67 4.48 -10.75
CA TYR A 295 4.02 5.74 -10.37
C TYR A 295 4.76 6.41 -9.22
N THR A 296 5.16 5.63 -8.21
CA THR A 296 5.92 6.14 -7.06
C THR A 296 7.26 6.69 -7.52
N ALA A 297 7.98 5.99 -8.40
CA ALA A 297 9.25 6.47 -8.96
C ALA A 297 9.07 7.79 -9.75
N ALA A 298 8.04 7.89 -10.59
CA ALA A 298 7.75 9.10 -11.38
C ALA A 298 7.36 10.30 -10.50
N VAL A 299 6.56 10.08 -9.45
CA VAL A 299 6.22 11.13 -8.47
C VAL A 299 7.47 11.58 -7.72
N ILE A 300 8.29 10.65 -7.21
CA ILE A 300 9.53 11.00 -6.51
C ILE A 300 10.48 11.79 -7.42
N GLU A 301 10.58 11.44 -8.69
CA GLU A 301 11.39 12.20 -9.65
C GLU A 301 10.88 13.65 -9.79
N GLY A 302 9.57 13.84 -9.94
CA GLY A 302 8.96 15.16 -9.99
C GLY A 302 9.16 15.96 -8.69
N LEU A 303 9.01 15.31 -7.54
CA LEU A 303 9.25 15.91 -6.22
C LEU A 303 10.73 16.31 -6.05
N THR A 304 11.67 15.43 -6.40
CA THR A 304 13.11 15.71 -6.37
C THR A 304 13.45 16.91 -7.25
N ARG A 305 12.85 17.02 -8.43
CA ARG A 305 13.03 18.18 -9.32
C ARG A 305 12.42 19.47 -8.76
N ALA A 306 11.38 19.37 -7.92
CA ALA A 306 10.75 20.52 -7.26
C ALA A 306 11.55 21.06 -6.06
N MET A 307 12.44 20.25 -5.47
CA MET A 307 13.33 20.66 -4.36
C MET A 307 14.35 21.74 -4.81
N PRO A 308 14.88 22.54 -3.87
CA PRO A 308 15.99 23.46 -4.13
C PRO A 308 17.23 22.74 -4.67
N ARG A 309 17.85 23.26 -5.74
CA ARG A 309 18.96 22.57 -6.44
C ARG A 309 20.14 22.18 -5.54
N ALA A 310 20.43 22.97 -4.50
CA ALA A 310 21.53 22.72 -3.57
C ALA A 310 21.27 21.56 -2.59
N GLU A 311 20.01 21.17 -2.42
CA GLU A 311 19.56 20.17 -1.43
C GLU A 311 19.02 18.91 -2.12
N ARG A 312 19.08 18.85 -3.45
CA ARG A 312 18.57 17.70 -4.21
C ARG A 312 19.43 16.48 -3.91
N PRO A 313 18.84 15.39 -3.38
CA PRO A 313 19.50 14.10 -3.39
C PRO A 313 19.74 13.64 -4.84
N GLU A 314 20.58 12.63 -5.00
CA GLU A 314 20.89 12.06 -6.31
C GLU A 314 19.63 11.52 -7.00
N SER A 315 19.20 12.19 -8.08
CA SER A 315 17.94 11.91 -8.78
C SER A 315 17.79 10.46 -9.22
N GLY A 316 18.89 9.84 -9.65
CA GLY A 316 18.88 8.43 -10.00
C GLY A 316 18.53 7.56 -8.79
N LEU A 317 19.02 7.86 -7.58
CA LEU A 317 18.82 7.01 -6.40
C LEU A 317 17.42 7.22 -5.85
N THR A 318 16.90 8.44 -5.89
CA THR A 318 15.52 8.70 -5.46
C THR A 318 14.49 8.03 -6.36
N TYR A 319 14.68 8.05 -7.67
CA TYR A 319 13.83 7.29 -8.60
C TYR A 319 13.86 5.79 -8.26
N LEU A 320 15.05 5.24 -8.05
CA LEU A 320 15.23 3.83 -7.71
C LEU A 320 14.58 3.47 -6.36
N ALA A 321 14.64 4.36 -5.37
CA ALA A 321 13.94 4.20 -4.11
C ALA A 321 12.43 4.06 -4.33
N GLY A 322 11.84 4.89 -5.19
CA GLY A 322 10.43 4.77 -5.57
C GLY A 322 10.11 3.47 -6.33
N LEU A 323 11.00 3.04 -7.21
CA LEU A 323 10.82 1.80 -7.98
C LEU A 323 10.88 0.55 -7.09
N LEU A 324 11.71 0.57 -6.03
CA LEU A 324 11.95 -0.59 -5.16
C LEU A 324 11.26 -0.47 -3.78
N HIS A 325 10.52 0.60 -3.48
CA HIS A 325 9.97 0.85 -2.14
C HIS A 325 9.17 -0.31 -1.57
N ASN A 326 8.44 -1.04 -2.42
CA ASN A 326 7.56 -2.14 -2.02
C ASN A 326 8.18 -3.53 -2.25
N PHE A 327 9.49 -3.63 -2.50
CA PHE A 327 10.13 -4.90 -2.87
C PHE A 327 10.02 -5.99 -1.78
N GLY A 328 9.87 -5.58 -0.52
CA GLY A 328 9.54 -6.48 0.59
C GLY A 328 8.24 -7.26 0.41
N TYR A 329 7.26 -6.74 -0.34
CA TYR A 329 6.03 -7.45 -0.67
C TYR A 329 6.29 -8.73 -1.47
N LEU A 330 7.17 -8.64 -2.49
CA LEU A 330 7.59 -9.80 -3.28
C LEU A 330 8.34 -10.81 -2.42
N LEU A 331 9.17 -10.30 -1.51
CA LEU A 331 9.94 -11.15 -0.61
C LEU A 331 9.05 -11.88 0.42
N LEU A 332 8.07 -11.20 1.01
CA LEU A 332 7.10 -11.85 1.90
C LEU A 332 6.33 -12.95 1.18
N ALA A 333 5.89 -12.72 -0.06
CA ALA A 333 5.20 -13.72 -0.86
C ALA A 333 6.08 -14.93 -1.20
N HIS A 334 7.37 -14.69 -1.46
CA HIS A 334 8.32 -15.74 -1.78
C HIS A 334 8.68 -16.59 -0.54
N VAL A 335 8.92 -15.93 0.60
CA VAL A 335 9.41 -16.59 1.82
C VAL A 335 8.28 -17.22 2.62
N PHE A 336 7.10 -16.60 2.64
CA PHE A 336 5.94 -17.05 3.41
C PHE A 336 4.67 -17.26 2.55
N PRO A 337 4.68 -18.09 1.48
CA PRO A 337 3.53 -18.20 0.57
C PRO A 337 2.16 -18.43 1.23
N PRO A 338 1.98 -19.36 2.19
CA PRO A 338 0.67 -19.57 2.81
C PRO A 338 0.25 -18.40 3.71
N HIS A 339 1.19 -17.80 4.43
CA HIS A 339 0.90 -16.64 5.31
C HIS A 339 0.68 -15.37 4.49
N PHE A 340 1.29 -15.25 3.33
CA PHE A 340 1.07 -14.15 2.41
C PHE A 340 -0.38 -14.14 1.87
N SER A 341 -0.95 -15.30 1.55
CA SER A 341 -2.39 -15.41 1.27
C SER A 341 -3.26 -14.98 2.46
N LEU A 342 -2.85 -15.32 3.69
CA LEU A 342 -3.55 -14.84 4.90
C LEU A 342 -3.44 -13.32 5.05
N ILE A 343 -2.27 -12.73 4.81
CA ILE A 343 -2.08 -11.27 4.78
C ILE A 343 -3.06 -10.66 3.77
N CYS A 344 -3.17 -11.21 2.56
CA CYS A 344 -4.09 -10.69 1.53
C CYS A 344 -5.55 -10.67 2.03
N ARG A 345 -6.03 -11.77 2.62
CA ARG A 345 -7.39 -11.84 3.17
C ARG A 345 -7.59 -10.91 4.37
N HIS A 346 -6.59 -10.75 5.23
CA HIS A 346 -6.68 -9.83 6.37
C HIS A 346 -6.68 -8.36 5.92
N LEU A 347 -5.92 -8.00 4.88
CA LEU A 347 -5.95 -6.66 4.30
C LEU A 347 -7.34 -6.31 3.72
N GLU A 348 -8.00 -7.30 3.08
CA GLU A 348 -9.35 -7.10 2.50
C GLU A 348 -10.42 -6.80 3.56
N VAL A 349 -10.29 -7.38 4.76
CA VAL A 349 -11.25 -7.19 5.86
C VAL A 349 -10.83 -6.11 6.85
N ASN A 350 -9.64 -5.53 6.67
CA ASN A 350 -9.12 -4.42 7.49
C ASN A 350 -8.66 -3.24 6.63
N PRO A 351 -9.53 -2.68 5.75
CA PRO A 351 -9.13 -1.59 4.85
C PRO A 351 -8.77 -0.28 5.59
N HIS A 352 -9.14 -0.16 6.86
CA HIS A 352 -8.81 0.98 7.73
C HIS A 352 -7.39 0.94 8.29
N LEU A 353 -6.66 -0.17 8.11
CA LEU A 353 -5.31 -0.35 8.67
C LEU A 353 -4.23 -0.27 7.60
N CYS A 354 -3.07 0.28 7.98
CA CYS A 354 -1.85 0.11 7.22
C CYS A 354 -1.42 -1.37 7.25
N HIS A 355 -0.82 -1.86 6.15
CA HIS A 355 -0.42 -3.26 6.02
C HIS A 355 0.56 -3.71 7.11
N SER A 356 1.36 -2.78 7.64
CA SER A 356 2.32 -3.05 8.71
C SER A 356 1.67 -3.66 9.96
N TYR A 357 0.43 -3.28 10.30
CA TYR A 357 -0.29 -3.88 11.43
C TYR A 357 -0.69 -5.33 11.16
N VAL A 358 -1.17 -5.61 9.95
CA VAL A 358 -1.56 -6.96 9.54
C VAL A 358 -0.34 -7.88 9.47
N GLU A 359 0.75 -7.41 8.88
CA GLU A 359 1.99 -8.16 8.77
C GLU A 359 2.64 -8.39 10.13
N GLN A 360 2.70 -7.37 10.99
CA GLN A 360 3.20 -7.51 12.36
C GLN A 360 2.38 -8.52 13.16
N HIS A 361 1.05 -8.49 13.03
CA HIS A 361 0.16 -9.43 13.72
C HIS A 361 0.38 -10.88 13.27
N LEU A 362 0.49 -11.11 11.96
CA LEU A 362 0.55 -12.45 11.40
C LEU A 362 1.96 -13.04 11.39
N LEU A 363 3.00 -12.22 11.21
CA LEU A 363 4.38 -12.67 11.01
C LEU A 363 5.36 -12.12 12.05
N GLY A 364 5.00 -11.08 12.81
CA GLY A 364 5.91 -10.40 13.72
C GLY A 364 6.94 -9.48 13.04
N ILE A 365 6.81 -9.26 11.73
CA ILE A 365 7.66 -8.38 10.92
C ILE A 365 6.83 -7.67 9.84
N SER A 366 7.31 -6.54 9.33
CA SER A 366 6.77 -5.86 8.16
C SER A 366 7.59 -6.10 6.88
N ARG A 367 6.97 -5.84 5.72
CA ARG A 367 7.64 -5.87 4.42
C ARG A 367 8.80 -4.87 4.33
N GLU A 368 8.73 -3.73 5.01
CA GLU A 368 9.79 -2.73 5.03
C GLU A 368 11.05 -3.25 5.73
N GLN A 369 10.90 -3.98 6.84
CA GLN A 369 12.02 -4.58 7.56
C GLN A 369 12.75 -5.60 6.70
N ILE A 370 12.01 -6.57 6.15
CA ILE A 370 12.61 -7.65 5.35
C ILE A 370 13.12 -7.12 3.99
N GLY A 371 12.46 -6.12 3.42
CA GLY A 371 12.89 -5.44 2.20
C GLY A 371 14.18 -4.66 2.38
N ALA A 372 14.30 -3.86 3.44
CA ALA A 372 15.52 -3.13 3.76
C ALA A 372 16.69 -4.08 4.08
N TRP A 373 16.42 -5.15 4.83
CA TRP A 373 17.41 -6.20 5.08
C TRP A 373 17.91 -6.82 3.77
N LEU A 374 17.00 -7.10 2.81
CA LEU A 374 17.38 -7.63 1.50
C LEU A 374 18.24 -6.65 0.69
N MET A 375 17.92 -5.35 0.71
CA MET A 375 18.74 -4.34 0.02
C MET A 375 20.19 -4.35 0.54
N ARG A 376 20.37 -4.39 1.87
CA ARG A 376 21.71 -4.50 2.48
C ARG A 376 22.39 -5.82 2.14
N PHE A 377 21.65 -6.92 2.08
CA PHE A 377 22.20 -8.21 1.69
C PHE A 377 22.69 -8.24 0.24
N TRP A 378 22.06 -7.48 -0.65
CA TRP A 378 22.48 -7.32 -2.05
C TRP A 378 23.54 -6.24 -2.27
N ASP A 379 24.15 -5.71 -1.20
CA ASP A 379 25.14 -4.63 -1.25
C ASP A 379 24.61 -3.38 -1.98
N MET A 380 23.30 -3.11 -1.86
CA MET A 380 22.69 -1.88 -2.38
C MET A 380 23.09 -0.67 -1.51
N PRO A 381 23.10 0.55 -2.09
CA PRO A 381 23.33 1.79 -1.34
C PRO A 381 22.45 1.91 -0.09
N GLU A 382 23.04 2.38 1.03
CA GLU A 382 22.33 2.51 2.31
C GLU A 382 21.17 3.52 2.22
N GLU A 383 21.25 4.49 1.31
CA GLU A 383 20.16 5.39 0.93
C GLU A 383 18.88 4.61 0.60
N LEU A 384 18.99 3.52 -0.18
CA LEU A 384 17.87 2.70 -0.60
C LEU A 384 17.34 1.84 0.53
N ALA A 385 18.24 1.20 1.30
CA ALA A 385 17.85 0.42 2.46
C ALA A 385 17.08 1.29 3.48
N THR A 386 17.57 2.50 3.73
CA THR A 386 16.95 3.51 4.59
C THR A 386 15.61 3.97 4.03
N ALA A 387 15.53 4.22 2.71
CA ALA A 387 14.29 4.61 2.04
C ALA A 387 13.18 3.59 2.28
N LEU A 388 13.47 2.30 2.04
CA LEU A 388 12.51 1.22 2.27
C LEU A 388 12.14 1.09 3.74
N ARG A 389 13.13 1.20 4.64
CA ARG A 389 12.94 0.93 6.07
C ARG A 389 12.04 1.94 6.78
N PHE A 390 12.14 3.22 6.40
CA PHE A 390 11.50 4.33 7.11
C PHE A 390 10.44 5.06 6.27
N GLN A 391 10.02 4.52 5.12
CA GLN A 391 9.04 5.15 4.22
C GLN A 391 7.66 5.47 4.86
N HIS A 392 7.30 4.81 5.96
CA HIS A 392 6.04 5.06 6.67
C HIS A 392 6.21 5.96 7.90
N ASP A 393 7.42 6.42 8.21
CA ASP A 393 7.68 7.37 9.29
C ASP A 393 7.78 8.79 8.73
N PRO A 394 6.71 9.60 8.82
CA PRO A 394 6.73 10.98 8.34
C PRO A 394 7.52 11.91 9.27
N HIS A 395 8.17 11.40 10.32
CA HIS A 395 9.03 12.17 11.23
C HIS A 395 10.50 11.75 11.14
N TYR A 396 10.85 10.80 10.27
CA TYR A 396 12.23 10.32 10.14
C TYR A 396 13.18 11.46 9.73
N ALA A 397 14.17 11.68 10.60
CA ALA A 397 15.18 12.74 10.46
C ALA A 397 16.62 12.20 10.63
N GLY A 398 16.80 10.87 10.54
CA GLY A 398 18.10 10.22 10.62
C GLY A 398 18.94 10.38 9.34
N ASP A 399 19.97 9.54 9.22
CA ASP A 399 20.83 9.53 8.04
C ASP A 399 20.01 9.25 6.77
N HIS A 400 20.40 9.89 5.66
CA HIS A 400 19.73 9.79 4.36
C HIS A 400 18.23 10.11 4.38
N CYS A 401 17.74 10.92 5.33
CA CYS A 401 16.30 11.17 5.53
C CYS A 401 15.53 11.70 4.30
N ALA A 402 16.21 12.35 3.35
CA ALA A 402 15.57 12.81 2.11
C ALA A 402 14.90 11.66 1.33
N PHE A 403 15.49 10.46 1.34
CA PHE A 403 14.96 9.31 0.59
C PHE A 403 13.64 8.76 1.17
N PRO A 404 13.56 8.31 2.44
CA PRO A 404 12.29 7.86 3.02
C PRO A 404 11.25 8.98 3.08
N ASN A 405 11.65 10.25 3.28
CA ASN A 405 10.71 11.38 3.25
C ASN A 405 10.07 11.56 1.88
N LEU A 406 10.84 11.44 0.79
CA LEU A 406 10.30 11.49 -0.58
C LEU A 406 9.37 10.31 -0.87
N VAL A 407 9.73 9.09 -0.45
CA VAL A 407 8.87 7.91 -0.62
C VAL A 407 7.57 8.08 0.18
N CYS A 408 7.67 8.49 1.45
CA CYS A 408 6.53 8.75 2.32
C CYS A 408 5.56 9.76 1.69
N LEU A 409 6.08 10.90 1.23
CA LEU A 409 5.29 11.94 0.59
C LEU A 409 4.64 11.43 -0.70
N ALA A 410 5.39 10.75 -1.57
CA ALA A 410 4.87 10.22 -2.83
C ALA A 410 3.75 9.19 -2.62
N VAL A 411 3.95 8.24 -1.69
CA VAL A 411 2.96 7.19 -1.39
C VAL A 411 1.67 7.81 -0.83
N ARG A 412 1.77 8.78 0.09
CA ARG A 412 0.58 9.47 0.63
C ARG A 412 -0.17 10.29 -0.41
N LEU A 413 0.55 11.02 -1.26
CA LEU A 413 -0.06 11.76 -2.37
C LEU A 413 -0.77 10.85 -3.37
N LEU A 414 -0.16 9.73 -3.75
CA LEU A 414 -0.78 8.73 -4.62
C LEU A 414 -1.99 8.08 -3.95
N ARG A 415 -1.92 7.82 -2.65
CA ARG A 415 -3.01 7.21 -1.88
C ARG A 415 -4.26 8.08 -1.83
N ALA A 416 -4.10 9.39 -1.64
CA ALA A 416 -5.20 10.35 -1.73
C ALA A 416 -5.94 10.29 -3.08
N ARG A 417 -5.28 9.78 -4.15
CA ARG A 417 -5.86 9.63 -5.50
C ARG A 417 -6.28 8.20 -5.82
N GLY A 418 -6.36 7.34 -4.80
CA GLY A 418 -6.81 5.96 -4.92
C GLY A 418 -5.75 4.97 -5.40
N ILE A 419 -4.49 5.40 -5.57
CA ILE A 419 -3.37 4.55 -6.00
C ILE A 419 -2.65 3.98 -4.78
N GLY A 420 -2.21 2.73 -4.85
CA GLY A 420 -1.64 1.98 -3.73
C GLY A 420 -2.69 1.29 -2.87
N SER A 421 -2.38 1.05 -1.60
CA SER A 421 -3.24 0.34 -0.63
C SER A 421 -3.12 0.97 0.77
N GLY A 422 -4.07 0.66 1.66
CA GLY A 422 -4.12 1.19 3.02
C GLY A 422 -5.01 2.43 3.21
N PRO A 423 -5.04 3.01 4.42
CA PRO A 423 -5.83 4.18 4.73
C PRO A 423 -5.26 5.44 4.07
N ASP A 424 -6.09 6.46 3.90
CA ASP A 424 -5.63 7.80 3.53
C ASP A 424 -5.03 8.48 4.78
N GLU A 425 -3.76 8.85 4.69
CA GLU A 425 -3.00 9.42 5.81
C GLU A 425 -2.71 10.89 5.53
N CYS A 426 -2.88 11.73 6.56
CA CYS A 426 -2.53 13.14 6.45
C CYS A 426 -1.03 13.31 6.17
N ILE A 427 -0.69 14.27 5.30
CA ILE A 427 0.68 14.70 5.05
C ILE A 427 1.01 15.84 6.01
N PRO A 428 1.89 15.62 7.02
CA PRO A 428 2.28 16.67 7.96
C PRO A 428 3.02 17.79 7.24
N ASP A 429 2.82 19.03 7.70
CA ASP A 429 3.49 20.18 7.10
C ASP A 429 5.01 20.12 7.34
N GLU A 430 5.45 19.52 8.46
CA GLU A 430 6.87 19.30 8.76
C GLU A 430 7.57 18.43 7.70
N LEU A 431 6.86 17.46 7.10
CA LEU A 431 7.42 16.62 6.04
C LEU A 431 7.69 17.44 4.77
N LEU A 432 6.77 18.34 4.41
CA LEU A 432 6.90 19.24 3.27
C LEU A 432 8.00 20.28 3.50
N GLU A 433 8.07 20.83 4.72
CA GLU A 433 9.12 21.76 5.14
C GLU A 433 10.51 21.14 5.07
N ARG A 434 10.71 19.90 5.56
CA ARG A 434 12.00 19.20 5.48
C ARG A 434 12.47 18.96 4.04
N LEU A 435 11.54 18.79 3.10
CA LEU A 435 11.85 18.62 1.68
C LEU A 435 11.93 19.96 0.93
N ASN A 436 11.59 21.08 1.57
CA ASN A 436 11.47 22.40 0.96
C ASN A 436 10.55 22.41 -0.28
N ILE A 437 9.42 21.70 -0.19
CA ILE A 437 8.40 21.62 -1.25
C ILE A 437 7.08 22.19 -0.70
N SER A 438 6.44 23.12 -1.42
CA SER A 438 5.10 23.58 -1.04
C SER A 438 4.05 22.53 -1.37
N ARG A 439 2.98 22.45 -0.57
CA ARG A 439 1.85 21.54 -0.82
C ARG A 439 1.30 21.63 -2.25
N GLU A 440 1.12 22.85 -2.76
CA GLU A 440 0.68 23.11 -4.14
C GLU A 440 1.62 22.46 -5.18
N LYS A 441 2.94 22.63 -5.03
CA LYS A 441 3.92 22.01 -5.95
C LYS A 441 3.90 20.49 -5.88
N ALA A 442 3.71 19.92 -4.69
CA ALA A 442 3.63 18.48 -4.51
C ALA A 442 2.38 17.90 -5.21
N GLU A 443 1.22 18.55 -5.05
CA GLU A 443 -0.03 18.20 -5.74
C GLU A 443 0.11 18.35 -7.27
N ASP A 444 0.73 19.45 -7.74
CA ASP A 444 0.98 19.68 -9.17
C ASP A 444 1.84 18.59 -9.80
N VAL A 445 2.85 18.10 -9.08
CA VAL A 445 3.69 16.99 -9.53
C VAL A 445 2.84 15.74 -9.75
N VAL A 446 1.99 15.40 -8.79
CA VAL A 446 1.15 14.19 -8.86
C VAL A 446 0.13 14.33 -9.99
N ASN A 447 -0.52 15.49 -10.12
CA ASN A 447 -1.47 15.75 -11.20
C ASN A 447 -0.81 15.56 -12.57
N LYS A 448 0.41 16.07 -12.79
CA LYS A 448 1.17 15.86 -14.05
C LYS A 448 1.51 14.40 -14.31
N VAL A 449 1.84 13.63 -13.27
CA VAL A 449 2.09 12.19 -13.41
C VAL A 449 0.81 11.46 -13.81
N LEU A 450 -0.34 11.83 -13.23
CA LEU A 450 -1.64 11.25 -13.55
C LEU A 450 -2.17 11.69 -14.92
N GLU A 451 -1.81 12.86 -15.44
CA GLU A 451 -2.09 13.23 -16.83
C GLU A 451 -1.40 12.27 -17.83
N ALA A 452 -0.26 11.69 -17.45
CA ALA A 452 0.48 10.71 -18.23
C ALA A 452 0.14 9.24 -17.85
N GLU A 453 -0.97 9.01 -17.16
CA GLU A 453 -1.30 7.70 -16.56
C GLU A 453 -1.30 6.55 -17.58
N SER A 454 -1.95 6.73 -18.73
CA SER A 454 -2.09 5.70 -19.75
C SER A 454 -0.73 5.20 -20.26
N LEU A 455 0.22 6.13 -20.43
CA LEU A 455 1.58 5.85 -20.87
C LEU A 455 2.40 5.17 -19.79
N LEU A 456 2.23 5.56 -18.52
CA LEU A 456 2.88 4.90 -17.39
C LEU A 456 2.37 3.48 -17.16
N ARG A 457 1.08 3.21 -17.42
CA ARG A 457 0.54 1.83 -17.41
C ARG A 457 1.16 0.96 -18.49
N GLU A 458 1.39 1.51 -19.68
CA GLU A 458 2.09 0.82 -20.78
C GLU A 458 3.57 0.56 -20.44
N LEU A 459 4.22 1.47 -19.71
CA LEU A 459 5.56 1.24 -19.20
C LEU A 459 5.57 0.14 -18.12
N ALA A 460 4.60 0.13 -17.21
CA ALA A 460 4.50 -0.86 -16.14
C ALA A 460 4.18 -2.27 -16.66
N SER A 461 3.41 -2.41 -17.73
CA SER A 461 3.11 -3.73 -18.32
C SER A 461 4.36 -4.44 -18.83
N GLN A 462 5.38 -3.68 -19.25
CA GLN A 462 6.68 -4.20 -19.71
C GLN A 462 7.51 -4.86 -18.60
N PHE A 463 7.18 -4.62 -17.34
CA PHE A 463 7.80 -5.29 -16.19
C PHE A 463 7.08 -6.59 -15.79
N THR A 464 5.92 -6.88 -16.39
CA THR A 464 5.18 -8.10 -16.14
C THR A 464 5.62 -9.14 -17.16
N PRO A 465 6.32 -10.22 -16.76
CA PRO A 465 6.68 -11.28 -17.70
C PRO A 465 5.40 -11.93 -18.26
N HIS A 466 5.37 -12.13 -19.58
CA HIS A 466 4.31 -12.86 -20.29
C HIS A 466 4.37 -14.37 -20.03
#